data_AF-A0A7V3HCN9-F1
#
_entry.id   AF-A0A7V3HCN9-F1
#
_cell.length_a   1.000
_cell.length_b   1.000
_cell.length_c   1.000
_cell.angle_alpha   90.00
_cell.angle_beta   90.00
_cell.angle_gamma   90.00
#
_symmetry.space_group_name_H-M   'P 1'
#
loop_
_entity.id
_entity.type
_entity.pdbx_description
1 polymer ?
#
loop_
_entity_poly.entity_id
_entity_poly.type
_entity_poly.pdbx_seq_one_letter_code
_entity_poly.pdbx_strand_id
1 'polypeptide(L)' 'DALERKESCGGHFREEYKTPEGEAKRDDINFSHVSVWEYQGDNKEPIMNKEKLEFEYLKPMTRSYK' A
#
# COMPACT_ATOMS: atom_id res chain seq x y z
N ASP A 1 -0.81 0.49 9.35
CA ASP A 1 -0.52 0.38 7.90
C ASP A 1 -0.93 1.67 7.17
N ALA A 2 -2.19 2.13 7.24
CA ALA A 2 -2.66 3.30 6.48
C ALA A 2 -1.87 4.60 6.75
N LEU A 3 -1.46 4.84 8.00
CA LEU A 3 -0.62 5.99 8.37
C LEU A 3 0.78 5.92 7.75
N GLU A 4 1.39 4.73 7.74
CA GLU A 4 2.72 4.49 7.15
C GLU A 4 2.68 4.45 5.62
N ARG A 5 1.56 4.03 5.04
CA ARG A 5 1.37 3.89 3.59
C ARG A 5 1.19 5.27 2.94
N LYS A 6 2.33 5.84 2.55
CA LYS A 6 2.49 7.13 1.87
C LYS A 6 2.28 7.01 0.36
N GLU A 7 1.13 6.46 -0.02
CA GLU A 7 0.68 6.30 -1.41
C GLU A 7 -0.85 6.29 -1.47
N SER A 8 -1.42 6.26 -2.68
CA SER A 8 -2.82 5.86 -2.91
C SER A 8 -2.88 4.61 -3.78
N CYS A 9 -3.53 3.57 -3.30
CA CYS A 9 -3.67 2.29 -4.01
C CYS A 9 -5.03 1.63 -3.72
N GLY A 10 -5.83 1.42 -4.76
CA GLY A 10 -7.14 0.80 -4.64
C GLY A 10 -8.10 1.62 -3.78
N GLY A 11 -8.66 1.03 -2.73
CA GLY A 11 -9.55 1.70 -1.77
C GLY A 11 -8.84 2.59 -0.74
N HIS A 12 -7.51 2.50 -0.63
CA HIS A 12 -6.71 3.41 0.20
C HIS A 12 -6.34 4.64 -0.62
N PHE A 13 -7.00 5.76 -0.37
CA PHE A 13 -6.79 7.01 -1.10
C PHE A 13 -6.39 8.15 -0.16
N ARG A 14 -5.31 8.83 -0.51
CA ARG A 14 -4.76 9.97 0.21
C ARG A 14 -4.61 11.15 -0.75
N GLU A 15 -5.17 12.30 -0.39
CA GLU A 15 -5.14 13.47 -1.26
C GLU A 15 -3.73 13.97 -1.55
N GLU A 16 -2.80 13.77 -0.61
CA GLU A 16 -1.38 14.10 -0.80
C GLU A 16 -0.70 13.22 -1.86
N TYR A 17 -1.27 12.05 -2.17
CA TYR A 17 -0.71 11.03 -3.04
C TYR A 17 -1.67 10.71 -4.20
N LYS A 18 -2.00 11.74 -4.98
CA LYS A 18 -2.78 11.61 -6.21
C LYS A 18 -1.99 12.09 -7.43
N THR A 19 -2.40 11.67 -8.62
CA THR A 19 -1.89 12.23 -9.88
C THR A 19 -2.43 13.65 -10.09
N PRO A 20 -1.86 14.46 -11.00
CA PRO A 20 -2.43 15.77 -11.36
C PRO A 20 -3.90 15.70 -11.78
N GLU A 21 -4.34 14.58 -12.35
CA GLU A 21 -5.70 14.30 -12.78
C GLU A 21 -6.62 13.86 -11.64
N GLY A 22 -6.10 13.70 -10.42
CA GLY A 22 -6.86 13.26 -9.25
C GLY A 22 -7.00 11.75 -9.09
N GLU A 23 -6.30 10.96 -9.89
CA GLU A 23 -6.29 9.49 -9.77
C GLU A 23 -5.36 9.02 -8.65
N ALA A 24 -5.55 7.79 -8.19
CA ALA A 24 -4.70 7.19 -7.16
C ALA A 24 -3.26 7.04 -7.66
N LYS A 25 -2.30 7.65 -6.96
CA LYS A 25 -0.87 7.51 -7.27
C LYS A 25 -0.26 6.40 -6.40
N ARG A 26 -0.15 5.21 -6.98
CA ARG A 26 0.48 4.03 -6.37
C ARG A 26 2.00 4.12 -6.45
N ASP A 27 2.70 3.63 -5.42
CA ASP A 27 4.15 3.57 -5.34
C ASP A 27 4.60 2.11 -5.20
N ASP A 28 4.80 1.48 -6.36
CA ASP A 28 5.21 0.08 -6.49
C ASP A 28 6.65 -0.18 -5.99
N ILE A 29 7.46 0.85 -5.73
CA ILE A 29 8.83 0.68 -5.24
C ILE A 29 8.82 0.45 -3.72
N ASN A 30 8.06 1.27 -2.99
CA ASN A 30 8.08 1.25 -1.52
C ASN A 30 6.95 0.40 -0.91
N PHE A 31 5.83 0.25 -1.61
CA PHE A 31 4.61 -0.32 -1.03
C PHE A 31 4.08 -1.57 -1.74
N SER A 32 4.91 -2.23 -2.57
CA SER A 32 4.65 -3.59 -3.12
C SER A 32 4.77 -4.69 -2.05
N HIS A 33 3.94 -4.61 -1.02
CA HIS A 33 3.84 -5.59 0.05
C HIS A 33 2.42 -5.62 0.64
N VAL A 34 2.05 -6.76 1.20
CA VAL A 34 0.91 -6.86 2.13
C VAL A 34 1.41 -6.67 3.54
N SER A 35 0.57 -6.14 4.42
CA SER A 35 0.89 -5.99 5.83
C SER A 35 -0.30 -6.36 6.71
N VAL A 36 0.01 -6.93 7.86
CA VAL A 36 -0.99 -7.29 8.88
C VAL A 36 -0.43 -6.96 10.25
N TRP A 37 -1.31 -6.53 11.15
CA TRP A 37 -0.98 -6.35 12.55
C TRP A 37 -1.29 -7.64 13.31
N GLU A 38 -0.27 -8.24 13.89
CA GLU A 38 -0.40 -9.39 14.76
C GLU A 38 -0.68 -8.92 16.19
N TYR A 39 -1.78 -9.40 16.75
CA TYR A 39 -2.12 -9.18 18.16
C TYR A 39 -1.21 -10.02 19.05
N GLN A 40 -0.49 -9.37 19.96
CA GLN A 40 0.49 -10.00 20.85
C GLN A 40 -0.05 -10.37 22.24
N GLY A 41 -1.32 -10.07 22.52
CA GLY A 41 -1.90 -10.11 23.87
C GLY A 41 -2.02 -8.73 24.51
N ASP A 42 -2.69 -8.66 25.66
CA ASP A 42 -2.95 -7.41 26.36
C ASP A 42 -1.66 -6.75 26.86
N ASN A 43 -1.63 -5.41 26.81
CA ASN A 43 -0.48 -4.56 27.20
C ASN A 43 0.81 -4.81 26.42
N LYS A 44 0.75 -5.47 25.27
CA LYS A 44 1.87 -5.56 24.33
C LYS A 44 1.58 -4.76 23.08
N GLU A 45 2.62 -4.14 22.53
CA GLU A 45 2.51 -3.47 21.26
C GLU A 45 2.26 -4.51 20.14
N PRO A 46 1.34 -4.23 19.20
CA PRO A 46 1.10 -5.11 18.08
C PRO A 46 2.33 -5.13 17.17
N ILE A 47 2.57 -6.27 16.51
CA ILE A 47 3.69 -6.41 15.57
C ILE A 47 3.16 -6.23 14.15
N MET A 48 3.82 -5.40 13.34
CA MET A 48 3.50 -5.32 11.91
C MET A 48 4.31 -6.36 11.15
N ASN A 49 3.62 -7.34 10.60
CA ASN A 49 4.21 -8.26 9.63
C ASN A 49 4.06 -7.69 8.23
N LYS A 50 5.11 -7.77 7.41
CA LYS A 50 5.12 -7.34 6.01
C LYS A 50 5.61 -8.49 5.13
N GLU A 51 4.86 -8.79 4.08
CA GLU A 51 5.25 -9.79 3.07
C GLU A 51 5.34 -9.10 1.71
N LYS A 52 6.52 -9.19 1.09
CA LYS A 52 6.81 -8.57 -0.20
C LYS A 52 6.05 -9.30 -1.31
N LEU A 53 5.44 -8.54 -2.21
CA LEU A 53 4.81 -9.09 -3.40
C LEU A 53 5.81 -9.15 -4.54
N GLU A 54 5.96 -10.33 -5.14
CA GLU A 54 6.79 -10.54 -6.33
C GLU A 54 5.91 -10.98 -7.50
N PHE A 55 6.08 -10.32 -8.64
CA PHE A 55 5.26 -10.53 -9.82
C PHE A 55 6.12 -11.09 -10.96
N GLU A 56 6.07 -12.40 -11.16
CA GLU A 56 6.89 -13.10 -12.15
C GLU A 56 6.38 -12.92 -13.59
N TYR A 57 5.07 -13.11 -13.79
CA TYR A 57 4.48 -13.20 -15.12
C TYR A 57 3.92 -11.87 -15.65
N LEU A 58 3.39 -11.03 -14.74
CA LEU A 58 2.76 -9.76 -15.10
C LEU A 58 3.27 -8.66 -14.19
N LYS A 59 4.07 -7.74 -14.75
CA LYS A 59 4.54 -6.58 -13.99
C LYS A 59 3.39 -5.61 -13.71
N PRO A 60 3.34 -5.00 -12.52
CA PRO A 60 2.37 -3.96 -12.22
C PRO A 60 2.46 -2.83 -13.23
N MET A 61 1.31 -2.39 -13.74
CA MET A 61 1.19 -1.18 -14.55
C MET A 61 0.30 -0.17 -13.82
N THR A 62 0.52 1.10 -14.11
CA THR A 62 -0.35 2.19 -13.63
C THR A 62 -1.70 2.09 -14.30
N ARG A 63 -2.77 2.06 -13.50
CA ARG A 63 -4.14 2.06 -13.98
C ARG A 63 -4.58 3.50 -14.26
N SER A 64 -5.08 3.77 -15.46
CA SER A 64 -5.75 5.02 -15.82
C SER A 64 -7.12 4.71 -16.42
N TYR A 65 -8.12 5.52 -16.12
CA TYR A 65 -9.50 5.34 -16.61
C TYR A 65 -9.85 6.26 -17.79
N LYS A 66 -8.85 6.93 -18.36
CA LYS A 66 -8.98 7.68 -19.62
C LYS A 66 -8.87 6.78 -20.84
#